data_AF-A0AAN1JFD5-F1
#
_entry.id   AF-A0AAN1JFD5-F1
#
_cell.length_a   1.000
_cell.length_b   1.000
_cell.length_c   1.000
_cell.angle_alpha   90.00
_cell.angle_beta   90.00
_cell.angle_gamma   90.00
#
_symmetry.space_group_name_H-M   'P 1'
#
loop_
_entity.id
_entity.type
_entity.pdbx_description
1 polymer ?
#
loop_
_entity_poly.entity_id
_entity_poly.type
_entity_poly.pdbx_seq_one_letter_code
_entity_poly.pdbx_strand_id
1 'polypeptide(L)'
;MKTRSHIFSSLSGLLNHSSASAARRIALAAAATVIGASASLVSVPAWAGWYGHGTAYTSHGEYNGAHGGYCSGGTCNHAGGVAGPYGGVASNSGSVTRTSPGQFSNSGTAYGPNGRSVQHSGDTSCASGTCSHTGTMTGSDGKTASTSGDVTRNGAGQYSSSGTVTGGNGNSYNHSASTNCGGWTCSRSGTVTGSNGGTVTHSGSATSVAPGVVVTSGSATGTHGNTVTTSGTVVHGGVVTTGGTAVVTGTTTVGAAVVVPPPVIVPPPPAVIVAAPVPAPVVVVPPPPPAAVVVAPAPVVVPPPARVVVVAPPPPPHVVYVAPMPRPAVWIPGHWVGRVWIPAHWA
;
A
#
# COMPACT_ATOMS: atom_id res chain seq x y z
N MET A 1 77.14 2.83 26.21
CA MET A 1 75.87 2.18 26.61
C MET A 1 74.84 3.31 26.80
N LYS A 2 73.99 3.71 25.82
CA LYS A 2 72.69 3.11 25.41
C LYS A 2 71.93 2.58 26.65
N THR A 3 70.73 3.04 27.07
CA THR A 3 69.61 3.68 26.33
C THR A 3 68.58 4.32 27.30
N ARG A 4 68.07 5.50 26.89
CA ARG A 4 66.74 6.16 26.97
C ARG A 4 65.62 5.79 27.97
N SER A 5 64.96 6.87 28.38
CA SER A 5 63.65 7.09 29.02
C SER A 5 62.44 6.38 28.42
N HIS A 6 61.48 5.98 29.28
CA HIS A 6 60.06 5.79 28.93
C HIS A 6 59.14 6.10 30.12
N ILE A 7 58.77 7.37 30.29
CA ILE A 7 57.52 7.80 30.91
C ILE A 7 56.81 8.54 29.78
N PHE A 8 55.78 7.95 29.18
CA PHE A 8 54.74 8.54 28.29
C PHE A 8 54.19 7.45 27.36
N SER A 9 53.29 6.60 27.87
CA SER A 9 52.30 5.86 27.07
C SER A 9 51.34 5.13 28.00
N SER A 10 50.33 5.82 28.52
CA SER A 10 49.24 5.16 29.24
C SER A 10 47.89 5.89 29.18
N LEU A 11 47.76 7.05 28.52
CA LEU A 11 46.49 7.79 28.48
C LEU A 11 45.76 7.78 27.12
N SER A 12 46.34 7.21 26.06
CA SER A 12 45.74 7.25 24.72
C SER A 12 44.66 6.17 24.46
N GLY A 13 44.55 5.14 25.31
CA GLY A 13 43.63 4.01 25.09
C GLY A 13 42.19 4.19 25.59
N LEU A 14 41.99 5.03 26.61
CA LEU A 14 40.68 5.26 27.25
C LEU A 14 39.83 6.34 26.56
N LEU A 15 40.45 7.21 25.76
CA LEU A 15 39.75 8.25 25.00
C LEU A 15 39.14 7.71 23.68
N ASN A 16 39.62 6.56 23.18
CA ASN A 16 39.17 6.03 21.89
C ASN A 16 37.91 5.12 21.98
N HIS A 17 37.73 4.40 23.10
CA HIS A 17 36.52 3.57 23.31
C HIS A 17 35.31 4.39 23.80
N SER A 18 35.57 5.52 24.45
CA SER A 18 34.53 6.45 24.92
C SER A 18 33.93 7.25 23.76
N SER A 19 34.73 7.53 22.72
CA SER A 19 34.32 8.36 21.58
C SER A 19 33.39 7.64 20.60
N ALA A 20 33.57 6.33 20.39
CA ALA A 20 32.66 5.54 19.55
C ALA A 20 31.29 5.34 20.21
N SER A 21 31.24 5.10 21.52
CA SER A 21 29.99 5.02 22.28
C SER A 21 29.31 6.39 22.45
N ALA A 22 30.08 7.48 22.60
CA ALA A 22 29.57 8.84 22.59
C ALA A 22 29.04 9.23 21.21
N ALA A 23 29.72 8.90 20.12
CA ALA A 23 29.25 9.12 18.75
C ALA A 23 27.98 8.32 18.43
N ARG A 24 27.86 7.07 18.93
CA ARG A 24 26.64 6.24 18.82
C ARG A 24 25.47 6.87 19.57
N ARG A 25 25.72 7.46 20.75
CA ARG A 25 24.72 8.20 21.52
C ARG A 25 24.37 9.57 20.91
N ILE A 26 25.33 10.23 20.25
CA ILE A 26 25.13 11.52 19.57
C ILE A 26 24.36 11.34 18.24
N ALA A 27 24.55 10.23 17.52
CA ALA A 27 23.77 9.92 16.31
C ALA A 27 22.31 9.54 16.64
N LEU A 28 22.08 8.79 17.74
CA LEU A 28 20.73 8.59 18.27
C LEU A 28 20.12 9.90 18.79
N ALA A 29 20.93 10.78 19.39
CA ALA A 29 20.47 12.10 19.82
C ALA A 29 20.14 13.03 18.65
N ALA A 30 20.84 12.94 17.51
CA ALA A 30 20.57 13.78 16.33
C ALA A 30 19.19 13.49 15.70
N ALA A 31 18.80 12.21 15.61
CA ALA A 31 17.46 11.82 15.17
C ALA A 31 16.37 12.19 16.20
N ALA A 32 16.68 12.08 17.51
CA ALA A 32 15.80 12.55 18.58
C ALA A 32 15.68 14.09 18.63
N THR A 33 16.72 14.85 18.26
CA THR A 33 16.69 16.32 18.23
C THR A 33 15.92 16.87 17.05
N VAL A 34 15.84 16.18 15.91
CA VAL A 34 14.95 16.61 14.81
C VAL A 34 13.48 16.46 15.24
N ILE A 35 13.13 15.39 15.96
CA ILE A 35 11.78 15.18 16.51
C ILE A 35 11.49 16.17 17.66
N GLY A 36 12.46 16.40 18.54
CA GLY A 36 12.36 17.35 19.65
C GLY A 36 12.25 18.80 19.19
N ALA A 37 13.02 19.21 18.17
CA ALA A 37 13.00 20.57 17.63
C ALA A 37 11.70 20.89 16.87
N SER A 38 11.12 19.91 16.15
CA SER A 38 9.80 20.09 15.53
C SER A 38 8.65 20.08 16.53
N ALA A 39 8.78 19.37 17.66
CA ALA A 39 7.79 19.36 18.72
C ALA A 39 7.89 20.58 19.66
N SER A 40 9.05 21.25 19.74
CA SER A 40 9.26 22.43 20.59
C SER A 40 8.84 23.76 19.96
N LEU A 41 8.57 23.80 18.65
CA LEU A 41 8.15 25.02 17.94
C LEU A 41 6.62 25.14 17.79
N VAL A 42 5.87 24.10 18.15
CA VAL A 42 4.41 24.10 18.09
C VAL A 42 3.93 23.59 19.44
N SER A 43 3.08 24.33 20.15
CA SER A 43 2.46 23.88 21.39
C SER A 43 1.58 22.66 21.13
N VAL A 44 2.17 21.46 21.09
CA VAL A 44 1.44 20.20 20.96
C VAL A 44 0.99 19.80 22.35
N PRO A 45 -0.31 19.63 22.61
CA PRO A 45 -0.73 19.15 23.91
C PRO A 45 -0.24 17.71 24.09
N ALA A 46 0.21 17.39 25.31
CA ALA A 46 0.93 16.15 25.66
C ALA A 46 0.18 14.83 25.37
N TRP A 47 -1.09 14.88 24.94
CA TRP A 47 -1.92 13.72 24.59
C TRP A 47 -1.91 13.36 23.10
N ALA A 48 -1.33 14.19 22.23
CA ALA A 48 -1.36 13.97 20.78
C ALA A 48 -0.05 13.39 20.20
N GLY A 49 0.93 13.06 21.06
CA GLY A 49 2.20 12.46 20.68
C GLY A 49 2.39 11.06 21.27
N TRP A 50 3.12 10.22 20.56
CA TRP A 50 3.50 8.87 21.00
C TRP A 50 4.96 8.60 20.69
N TYR A 51 5.57 7.71 21.46
CA TYR A 51 6.94 7.27 21.27
C TYR A 51 7.09 5.83 21.75
N GLY A 52 7.97 5.10 21.11
CA GLY A 52 8.31 3.73 21.46
C GLY A 52 9.74 3.43 21.11
N HIS A 53 10.37 2.55 21.88
CA HIS A 53 11.67 2.00 21.58
C HIS A 53 11.61 0.49 21.77
N GLY A 54 12.53 -0.22 21.12
CA GLY A 54 12.59 -1.66 21.21
C GLY A 54 13.92 -2.20 20.71
N THR A 55 14.26 -3.37 21.22
CA THR A 55 15.46 -4.10 20.85
C THR A 55 15.05 -5.42 20.22
N ALA A 56 15.56 -5.72 19.03
CA ALA A 56 15.37 -6.99 18.36
C ALA A 56 16.71 -7.75 18.31
N TYR A 57 16.67 -9.01 18.72
CA TYR A 57 17.83 -9.90 18.67
C TYR A 57 17.70 -10.84 17.48
N THR A 58 18.75 -10.91 16.67
CA THR A 58 18.82 -11.77 15.49
C THR A 58 20.13 -12.56 15.51
N SER A 59 20.26 -13.55 14.63
CA SER A 59 21.53 -14.24 14.41
C SER A 59 22.67 -13.31 13.98
N HIS A 60 22.36 -12.12 13.47
CA HIS A 60 23.33 -11.13 13.00
C HIS A 60 23.68 -10.09 14.07
N GLY A 61 23.07 -10.16 15.25
CA GLY A 61 23.30 -9.27 16.40
C GLY A 61 22.05 -8.49 16.82
N GLU A 62 22.29 -7.49 17.67
CA GLU A 62 21.27 -6.66 18.31
C GLU A 62 20.93 -5.42 17.47
N TYR A 63 19.64 -5.19 17.29
CA TYR A 63 19.07 -4.03 16.60
C TYR A 63 18.30 -3.18 17.59
N ASN A 64 18.66 -1.90 17.72
CA ASN A 64 18.01 -0.97 18.62
C ASN A 64 17.24 0.07 17.83
N GLY A 65 15.92 0.12 18.03
CA GLY A 65 15.03 1.01 17.32
C GLY A 65 14.32 1.98 18.26
N ALA A 66 14.01 3.16 17.74
CA ALA A 66 13.12 4.12 18.36
C ALA A 66 12.23 4.75 17.29
N HIS A 67 11.00 5.08 17.65
CA HIS A 67 10.07 5.80 16.81
C HIS A 67 9.21 6.73 17.66
N GLY A 68 8.66 7.75 17.03
CA GLY A 68 7.68 8.62 17.64
C GLY A 68 6.89 9.36 16.58
N GLY A 69 5.81 9.99 17.03
CA GLY A 69 4.95 10.77 16.16
C GLY A 69 4.04 11.67 16.94
N TYR A 70 3.36 12.55 16.24
CA TYR A 70 2.38 13.44 16.80
C TYR A 70 1.33 13.83 15.77
N CYS A 71 0.13 14.18 16.22
CA CYS A 71 -0.92 14.71 15.36
C CYS A 71 -1.32 16.13 15.76
N SER A 72 -1.43 17.02 14.77
CA SER A 72 -2.00 18.35 14.95
C SER A 72 -2.64 18.84 13.65
N GLY A 73 -3.75 19.57 13.76
CA GLY A 73 -4.40 20.19 12.60
C GLY A 73 -4.80 19.22 11.48
N GLY A 74 -5.16 17.97 11.81
CA GLY A 74 -5.50 16.94 10.83
C GLY A 74 -4.31 16.26 10.15
N THR A 75 -3.07 16.61 10.55
CA THR A 75 -1.83 15.98 10.08
C THR A 75 -1.19 15.20 11.22
N CYS A 76 -0.79 13.97 10.94
CA CYS A 76 0.01 13.14 11.84
C CYS A 76 1.40 12.98 11.24
N ASN A 77 2.43 13.41 11.95
CA ASN A 77 3.83 13.24 11.56
C ASN A 77 4.44 12.11 12.36
N HIS A 78 5.36 11.36 11.76
CA HIS A 78 6.14 10.34 12.44
C HIS A 78 7.60 10.38 12.00
N ALA A 79 8.45 9.87 12.88
CA ALA A 79 9.82 9.55 12.55
C ALA A 79 10.31 8.40 13.41
N GLY A 80 11.28 7.65 12.89
CA GLY A 80 11.93 6.59 13.63
C GLY A 80 13.20 6.14 12.94
N GLY A 81 13.91 5.26 13.61
CA GLY A 81 15.10 4.64 13.07
C GLY A 81 15.52 3.42 13.85
N VAL A 82 16.39 2.65 13.24
CA VAL A 82 16.98 1.44 13.81
C VAL A 82 18.48 1.45 13.56
N ALA A 83 19.26 1.24 14.62
CA ALA A 83 20.69 1.03 14.56
C ALA A 83 20.99 -0.46 14.65
N GLY A 84 21.70 -0.97 13.64
CA GLY A 84 22.14 -2.36 13.61
C GLY A 84 23.44 -2.62 14.37
N PRO A 85 23.81 -3.90 14.53
CA PRO A 85 24.98 -4.33 15.29
C PRO A 85 26.28 -3.77 14.72
N TYR A 86 26.35 -3.59 13.40
CA TYR A 86 27.52 -3.04 12.69
C TYR A 86 27.55 -1.51 12.57
N GLY A 87 26.70 -0.80 13.33
CA GLY A 87 26.72 0.67 13.39
C GLY A 87 25.96 1.37 12.26
N GLY A 88 25.47 0.64 11.26
CA GLY A 88 24.57 1.18 10.24
C GLY A 88 23.21 1.60 10.82
N VAL A 89 22.72 2.77 10.41
CA VAL A 89 21.44 3.32 10.87
C VAL A 89 20.49 3.44 9.68
N ALA A 90 19.30 2.87 9.81
CA ALA A 90 18.18 3.18 8.92
C ALA A 90 17.22 4.14 9.64
N SER A 91 16.67 5.10 8.91
CA SER A 91 15.69 6.03 9.44
C SER A 91 14.51 6.19 8.49
N ASN A 92 13.38 6.61 9.02
CA ASN A 92 12.22 6.99 8.24
C ASN A 92 11.51 8.14 8.93
N SER A 93 11.02 9.09 8.14
CA SER A 93 10.10 10.12 8.59
C SER A 93 9.01 10.34 7.56
N GLY A 94 7.88 10.86 8.00
CA GLY A 94 6.77 11.15 7.11
C GLY A 94 5.60 11.81 7.81
N SER A 95 4.55 12.03 7.02
CA SER A 95 3.29 12.61 7.46
C SER A 95 2.11 11.95 6.77
N VAL A 96 0.96 12.00 7.42
CA VAL A 96 -0.35 11.70 6.87
C VAL A 96 -1.27 12.86 7.20
N THR A 97 -1.85 13.49 6.19
CA THR A 97 -2.74 14.64 6.32
C THR A 97 -4.14 14.26 5.86
N ARG A 98 -5.13 14.44 6.73
CA ARG A 98 -6.54 14.36 6.32
C ARG A 98 -6.96 15.66 5.65
N THR A 99 -7.15 15.66 4.34
CA THR A 99 -7.50 16.86 3.56
C THR A 99 -9.01 17.14 3.56
N SER A 100 -9.83 16.10 3.73
CA SER A 100 -11.28 16.20 3.98
C SER A 100 -11.83 14.84 4.49
N PRO A 101 -13.12 14.69 4.85
CA PRO A 101 -13.65 13.41 5.31
C PRO A 101 -13.43 12.28 4.28
N GLY A 102 -12.75 11.22 4.70
CA GLY A 102 -12.40 10.09 3.81
C GLY A 102 -11.25 10.37 2.84
N GLN A 103 -10.61 11.55 2.89
CA GLN A 103 -9.52 11.94 2.00
C GLN A 103 -8.22 12.15 2.79
N PHE A 104 -7.17 11.46 2.39
CA PHE A 104 -5.88 11.46 3.06
C PHE A 104 -4.76 11.61 2.04
N SER A 105 -3.75 12.41 2.36
CA SER A 105 -2.48 12.43 1.64
C SER A 105 -1.37 11.98 2.59
N ASN A 106 -0.35 11.31 2.08
CA ASN A 106 0.81 10.92 2.85
C ASN A 106 2.10 11.19 2.10
N SER A 107 3.17 11.44 2.84
CA SER A 107 4.50 11.60 2.28
C SER A 107 5.57 11.19 3.29
N GLY A 108 6.75 10.86 2.81
CA GLY A 108 7.87 10.58 3.71
C GLY A 108 9.14 10.22 2.99
N THR A 109 10.21 10.08 3.77
CA THR A 109 11.52 9.64 3.28
C THR A 109 12.06 8.55 4.20
N ALA A 110 12.56 7.48 3.62
CA ALA A 110 13.35 6.46 4.31
C ALA A 110 14.81 6.56 3.87
N TYR A 111 15.74 6.41 4.81
CA TYR A 111 17.17 6.29 4.56
C TYR A 111 17.66 4.92 5.02
N GLY A 112 18.41 4.24 4.16
CA GLY A 112 19.06 2.99 4.50
C GLY A 112 20.43 3.20 5.16
N PRO A 113 21.01 2.15 5.77
CA PRO A 113 22.33 2.20 6.40
C PRO A 113 23.49 2.60 5.48
N ASN A 114 23.28 2.51 4.16
CA ASN A 114 24.22 2.87 3.11
C ASN A 114 24.00 4.29 2.55
N GLY A 115 23.17 5.12 3.20
CA GLY A 115 22.89 6.49 2.77
C GLY A 115 21.96 6.61 1.57
N ARG A 116 21.48 5.49 1.00
CA ARG A 116 20.45 5.52 -0.05
C ARG A 116 19.10 5.91 0.55
N SER A 117 18.32 6.68 -0.20
CA SER A 117 17.01 7.14 0.22
C SER A 117 15.90 6.63 -0.68
N VAL A 118 14.69 6.55 -0.12
CA VAL A 118 13.45 6.42 -0.87
C VAL A 118 12.48 7.46 -0.36
N GLN A 119 12.06 8.35 -1.26
CA GLN A 119 10.99 9.30 -1.05
C GLN A 119 9.69 8.66 -1.48
N HIS A 120 8.62 8.81 -0.70
CA HIS A 120 7.30 8.33 -1.10
C HIS A 120 6.25 9.40 -0.87
N SER A 121 5.19 9.31 -1.67
CA SER A 121 3.96 10.07 -1.49
C SER A 121 2.77 9.25 -1.94
N GLY A 122 1.59 9.59 -1.45
CA GLY A 122 0.35 8.96 -1.90
C GLY A 122 -0.88 9.73 -1.46
N ASP A 123 -1.99 9.40 -2.09
CA ASP A 123 -3.30 9.93 -1.77
C ASP A 123 -4.30 8.77 -1.67
N THR A 124 -5.19 8.84 -0.70
CA THR A 124 -6.33 7.92 -0.55
C THR A 124 -7.61 8.72 -0.53
N SER A 125 -8.56 8.33 -1.38
CA SER A 125 -9.85 8.98 -1.53
C SER A 125 -10.98 7.98 -1.40
N CYS A 126 -11.71 8.05 -0.29
CA CYS A 126 -12.92 7.27 -0.07
C CYS A 126 -14.16 8.15 -0.24
N ALA A 127 -14.89 7.97 -1.33
CA ALA A 127 -16.13 8.67 -1.61
C ALA A 127 -17.13 7.74 -2.32
N SER A 128 -18.41 7.89 -1.99
CA SER A 128 -19.52 7.21 -2.68
C SER A 128 -19.38 5.68 -2.78
N GLY A 129 -18.83 5.05 -1.73
CA GLY A 129 -18.64 3.59 -1.68
C GLY A 129 -17.38 3.07 -2.39
N THR A 130 -16.56 3.95 -2.98
CA THR A 130 -15.26 3.60 -3.57
C THR A 130 -14.14 4.26 -2.79
N CYS A 131 -13.09 3.50 -2.49
CA CYS A 131 -11.82 3.99 -1.99
C CYS A 131 -10.76 3.80 -3.06
N SER A 132 -10.21 4.90 -3.56
CA SER A 132 -9.05 4.92 -4.46
C SER A 132 -7.77 5.23 -3.68
N HIS A 133 -6.65 4.70 -4.13
CA HIS A 133 -5.32 5.02 -3.62
C HIS A 133 -4.37 5.21 -4.80
N THR A 134 -3.55 6.25 -4.73
CA THR A 134 -2.37 6.42 -5.59
C THR A 134 -1.13 6.60 -4.74
N GLY A 135 0.03 6.18 -5.24
CA GLY A 135 1.28 6.32 -4.53
C GLY A 135 2.49 6.25 -5.45
N THR A 136 3.58 6.88 -5.02
CA THR A 136 4.88 6.83 -5.70
C THR A 136 5.99 6.58 -4.70
N MET A 137 7.06 5.94 -5.18
CA MET A 137 8.30 5.70 -4.44
C MET A 137 9.48 5.99 -5.36
N THR A 138 10.25 7.02 -5.05
CA THR A 138 11.42 7.45 -5.84
C THR A 138 12.69 7.12 -5.08
N GLY A 139 13.54 6.29 -5.67
CA GLY A 139 14.85 5.96 -5.12
C GLY A 139 15.88 7.06 -5.35
N SER A 140 16.99 6.98 -4.62
CA SER A 140 18.16 7.88 -4.78
C SER A 140 18.81 7.82 -6.17
N ASP A 141 18.50 6.80 -6.97
CA ASP A 141 18.89 6.65 -8.38
C ASP A 141 17.94 7.37 -9.36
N GLY A 142 16.93 8.06 -8.84
CA GLY A 142 15.94 8.81 -9.62
C GLY A 142 14.87 7.94 -10.29
N LYS A 143 14.86 6.62 -10.02
CA LYS A 143 13.82 5.73 -10.53
C LYS A 143 12.59 5.78 -9.64
N THR A 144 11.41 5.89 -10.25
CA THR A 144 10.14 5.99 -9.54
C THR A 144 9.26 4.79 -9.83
N ALA A 145 8.88 4.06 -8.78
CA ALA A 145 7.78 3.12 -8.84
C ALA A 145 6.46 3.84 -8.48
N SER A 146 5.35 3.38 -9.05
CA SER A 146 4.02 3.90 -8.72
C SER A 146 3.03 2.77 -8.46
N THR A 147 2.02 3.09 -7.66
CA THR A 147 0.90 2.21 -7.36
C THR A 147 -0.39 2.99 -7.52
N SER A 148 -1.40 2.40 -8.13
CA SER A 148 -2.76 2.91 -8.12
C SER A 148 -3.73 1.77 -7.87
N GLY A 149 -4.89 2.05 -7.30
CA GLY A 149 -5.94 1.08 -7.20
C GLY A 149 -7.18 1.59 -6.53
N ASP A 150 -8.25 0.82 -6.67
CA ASP A 150 -9.59 1.14 -6.22
C ASP A 150 -10.20 -0.09 -5.57
N VAL A 151 -10.99 0.14 -4.53
CA VAL A 151 -11.90 -0.83 -3.96
C VAL A 151 -13.29 -0.20 -3.90
N THR A 152 -14.24 -0.78 -4.59
CA THR A 152 -15.64 -0.34 -4.63
C THR A 152 -16.51 -1.34 -3.91
N ARG A 153 -17.40 -0.83 -3.05
CA ARG A 153 -18.51 -1.59 -2.51
C ARG A 153 -19.72 -1.44 -3.42
N ASN A 154 -20.01 -2.48 -4.20
CA ASN A 154 -21.13 -2.49 -5.16
C ASN A 154 -22.47 -2.78 -4.47
N GLY A 155 -22.43 -3.36 -3.27
CA GLY A 155 -23.60 -3.74 -2.48
C GLY A 155 -23.21 -4.41 -1.16
N ALA A 156 -24.19 -4.83 -0.37
CA ALA A 156 -23.91 -5.61 0.83
C ALA A 156 -23.26 -6.95 0.44
N GLY A 157 -22.06 -7.22 0.95
CA GLY A 157 -21.30 -8.43 0.61
C GLY A 157 -20.74 -8.45 -0.82
N GLN A 158 -20.82 -7.34 -1.57
CA GLN A 158 -20.36 -7.25 -2.95
C GLN A 158 -19.30 -6.17 -3.09
N TYR A 159 -18.13 -6.59 -3.58
CA TYR A 159 -16.94 -5.75 -3.69
C TYR A 159 -16.23 -6.00 -5.00
N SER A 160 -15.69 -4.96 -5.61
CA SER A 160 -14.76 -5.04 -6.73
C SER A 160 -13.49 -4.28 -6.39
N SER A 161 -12.35 -4.76 -6.85
CA SER A 161 -11.08 -4.05 -6.73
C SER A 161 -10.27 -4.11 -8.00
N SER A 162 -9.49 -3.07 -8.26
CA SER A 162 -8.53 -3.05 -9.35
C SER A 162 -7.30 -2.26 -8.95
N GLY A 163 -6.19 -2.44 -9.65
CA GLY A 163 -5.06 -1.55 -9.45
C GLY A 163 -3.82 -1.97 -10.22
N THR A 164 -2.93 -1.01 -10.39
CA THR A 164 -1.70 -1.14 -11.15
C THR A 164 -0.50 -0.87 -10.26
N VAL A 165 0.55 -1.67 -10.41
CA VAL A 165 1.88 -1.40 -9.84
C VAL A 165 2.86 -1.28 -11.00
N THR A 166 3.52 -0.13 -11.12
CA THR A 166 4.57 0.11 -12.11
C THR A 166 5.90 0.25 -11.41
N GLY A 167 6.86 -0.62 -11.73
CA GLY A 167 8.20 -0.55 -11.17
C GLY A 167 9.03 0.59 -11.78
N GLY A 168 10.14 0.96 -11.13
CA GLY A 168 11.05 2.02 -11.60
C GLY A 168 11.67 1.80 -12.99
N ASN A 169 11.60 0.57 -13.50
CA ASN A 169 12.03 0.20 -14.85
C ASN A 169 10.90 0.22 -15.90
N GLY A 170 9.70 0.67 -15.53
CA GLY A 170 8.54 0.81 -16.42
C GLY A 170 7.67 -0.45 -16.58
N ASN A 171 8.05 -1.58 -15.98
CA ASN A 171 7.22 -2.79 -16.01
C ASN A 171 6.00 -2.61 -15.11
N SER A 172 4.81 -2.87 -15.64
CA SER A 172 3.55 -2.76 -14.91
C SER A 172 2.87 -4.11 -14.67
N TYR A 173 2.19 -4.22 -13.54
CA TYR A 173 1.33 -5.34 -13.19
C TYR A 173 -0.04 -4.78 -12.85
N ASN A 174 -1.08 -5.31 -13.48
CA ASN A 174 -2.45 -4.91 -13.20
C ASN A 174 -3.19 -6.05 -12.50
N HIS A 175 -4.08 -5.71 -11.58
CA HIS A 175 -5.00 -6.67 -10.98
C HIS A 175 -6.44 -6.19 -11.11
N SER A 176 -7.36 -7.14 -11.16
CA SER A 176 -8.80 -6.91 -11.04
C SER A 176 -9.39 -8.06 -10.25
N ALA A 177 -10.29 -7.80 -9.31
CA ALA A 177 -10.93 -8.83 -8.52
C ALA A 177 -12.35 -8.44 -8.14
N SER A 178 -13.16 -9.45 -7.85
CA SER A 178 -14.51 -9.28 -7.34
C SER A 178 -14.82 -10.31 -6.27
N THR A 179 -15.68 -9.91 -5.34
CA THR A 179 -16.33 -10.78 -4.37
C THR A 179 -17.81 -10.52 -4.41
N ASN A 180 -18.62 -11.58 -4.47
CA ASN A 180 -20.07 -11.48 -4.46
C ASN A 180 -20.64 -12.53 -3.50
N CYS A 181 -21.16 -12.04 -2.38
CA CYS A 181 -21.88 -12.85 -1.39
C CYS A 181 -23.39 -12.68 -1.56
N GLY A 182 -24.07 -13.78 -1.86
CA GLY A 182 -25.53 -13.86 -1.95
C GLY A 182 -26.04 -15.10 -1.23
N GLY A 183 -27.01 -14.92 -0.34
CA GLY A 183 -27.56 -16.01 0.47
C GLY A 183 -26.46 -16.68 1.31
N TRP A 184 -26.27 -17.99 1.12
CA TRP A 184 -25.29 -18.80 1.85
C TRP A 184 -23.95 -18.94 1.13
N THR A 185 -23.79 -18.33 -0.06
CA THR A 185 -22.60 -18.50 -0.90
C THR A 185 -21.91 -17.18 -1.16
N CYS A 186 -20.60 -17.16 -0.93
CA CYS A 186 -19.70 -16.12 -1.42
C CYS A 186 -18.87 -16.67 -2.55
N SER A 187 -18.86 -15.97 -3.68
CA SER A 187 -17.97 -16.23 -4.81
C SER A 187 -16.89 -15.16 -4.87
N ARG A 188 -15.70 -15.53 -5.33
CA ARG A 188 -14.60 -14.60 -5.61
C ARG A 188 -13.97 -14.92 -6.94
N SER A 189 -13.48 -13.90 -7.61
CA SER A 189 -12.69 -14.03 -8.82
C SER A 189 -11.66 -12.92 -8.91
N GLY A 190 -10.61 -13.14 -9.68
CA GLY A 190 -9.68 -12.10 -10.02
C GLY A 190 -8.67 -12.49 -11.07
N THR A 191 -7.98 -11.48 -11.57
CA THR A 191 -6.93 -11.58 -12.57
C THR A 191 -5.74 -10.73 -12.15
N VAL A 192 -4.55 -11.20 -12.52
CA VAL A 192 -3.32 -10.43 -12.44
C VAL A 192 -2.61 -10.54 -13.78
N THR A 193 -2.38 -9.42 -14.44
CA THR A 193 -1.72 -9.33 -15.74
C THR A 193 -0.36 -8.67 -15.57
N GLY A 194 0.70 -9.36 -15.98
CA GLY A 194 2.06 -8.82 -15.95
C GLY A 194 2.41 -7.99 -17.18
N SER A 195 3.58 -7.37 -17.14
CA SER A 195 4.07 -6.45 -18.19
C SER A 195 4.21 -7.10 -19.57
N ASN A 196 4.36 -8.42 -19.63
CA ASN A 196 4.47 -9.19 -20.87
C ASN A 196 3.10 -9.67 -21.40
N GLY A 197 1.99 -9.18 -20.84
CA GLY A 197 0.62 -9.56 -21.21
C GLY A 197 0.14 -10.91 -20.65
N GLY A 198 1.05 -11.73 -20.11
CA GLY A 198 0.69 -12.96 -19.40
C GLY A 198 -0.24 -12.69 -18.23
N THR A 199 -1.34 -13.44 -18.14
CA THR A 199 -2.36 -13.28 -17.11
C THR A 199 -2.53 -14.53 -16.27
N VAL A 200 -2.59 -14.36 -14.95
CA VAL A 200 -3.05 -15.38 -14.00
C VAL A 200 -4.49 -15.07 -13.64
N THR A 201 -5.38 -16.04 -13.72
CA THR A 201 -6.77 -15.91 -13.27
C THR A 201 -7.00 -16.81 -12.07
N HIS A 202 -7.87 -16.39 -11.16
CA HIS A 202 -8.31 -17.23 -10.05
C HIS A 202 -9.80 -17.04 -9.80
N SER A 203 -10.44 -18.08 -9.30
CA SER A 203 -11.81 -18.04 -8.83
C SER A 203 -12.03 -18.98 -7.66
N GLY A 204 -13.15 -18.83 -6.96
CA GLY A 204 -13.50 -19.73 -5.88
C GLY A 204 -14.82 -19.39 -5.23
N SER A 205 -15.28 -20.27 -4.36
CA SER A 205 -16.50 -20.08 -3.58
C SER A 205 -16.36 -20.59 -2.15
N ALA A 206 -17.19 -20.05 -1.27
CA ALA A 206 -17.45 -20.57 0.07
C ALA A 206 -18.97 -20.62 0.27
N THR A 207 -19.51 -21.80 0.55
CA THR A 207 -20.95 -22.04 0.72
C THR A 207 -21.20 -22.65 2.08
N SER A 208 -22.02 -21.98 2.90
CA SER A 208 -22.58 -22.56 4.12
C SER A 208 -23.66 -23.57 3.74
N VAL A 209 -23.43 -24.85 4.06
CA VAL A 209 -24.38 -25.94 3.75
C VAL A 209 -25.18 -26.38 4.98
N ALA A 210 -24.70 -26.06 6.17
CA ALA A 210 -25.36 -26.26 7.46
C ALA A 210 -24.76 -25.30 8.51
N PRO A 211 -25.42 -25.06 9.66
CA PRO A 211 -24.82 -24.29 10.74
C PRO A 211 -23.42 -24.83 11.10
N GLY A 212 -22.41 -23.96 11.01
CA GLY A 212 -21.03 -24.32 11.29
C GLY A 212 -20.31 -25.14 10.21
N VAL A 213 -20.92 -25.44 9.05
CA VAL A 213 -20.28 -26.20 7.97
C VAL A 213 -20.19 -25.38 6.69
N VAL A 214 -18.96 -25.16 6.21
CA VAL A 214 -18.67 -24.41 4.99
C VAL A 214 -17.89 -25.26 4.01
N VAL A 215 -18.41 -25.40 2.79
CA VAL A 215 -17.70 -26.01 1.66
C VAL A 215 -17.01 -24.90 0.88
N THR A 216 -15.75 -25.12 0.49
CA THR A 216 -14.95 -24.17 -0.28
C THR A 216 -14.46 -24.81 -1.57
N SER A 217 -14.32 -23.99 -2.59
CA SER A 217 -13.64 -24.33 -3.84
C SER A 217 -12.75 -23.18 -4.29
N GLY A 218 -11.71 -23.51 -5.03
CA GLY A 218 -10.80 -22.54 -5.62
C GLY A 218 -10.16 -23.07 -6.89
N SER A 219 -9.85 -22.19 -7.82
CA SER A 219 -9.00 -22.50 -8.95
C SER A 219 -8.07 -21.34 -9.26
N ALA A 220 -6.90 -21.65 -9.83
CA ALA A 220 -5.97 -20.67 -10.36
C ALA A 220 -5.39 -21.19 -11.68
N THR A 221 -5.50 -20.41 -12.73
CA THR A 221 -4.93 -20.70 -14.05
C THR A 221 -3.74 -19.80 -14.29
N GLY A 222 -2.56 -20.40 -14.47
CA GLY A 222 -1.32 -19.69 -14.74
C GLY A 222 -1.22 -19.16 -16.17
N THR A 223 -0.18 -18.38 -16.43
CA THR A 223 0.08 -17.73 -17.74
C THR A 223 0.28 -18.70 -18.90
N HIS A 224 0.56 -19.97 -18.60
CA HIS A 224 0.77 -21.04 -19.58
C HIS A 224 -0.44 -21.98 -19.72
N GLY A 225 -1.60 -21.61 -19.16
CA GLY A 225 -2.85 -22.36 -19.30
C GLY A 225 -3.05 -23.48 -18.29
N ASN A 226 -2.05 -23.82 -17.48
CA ASN A 226 -2.20 -24.84 -16.42
C ASN A 226 -3.11 -24.32 -15.29
N THR A 227 -4.14 -25.09 -14.95
CA THR A 227 -5.07 -24.79 -13.86
C THR A 227 -4.86 -25.72 -12.67
N VAL A 228 -4.73 -25.14 -11.48
CA VAL A 228 -4.77 -25.85 -10.21
C VAL A 228 -6.14 -25.62 -9.58
N THR A 229 -6.80 -26.69 -9.14
CA THR A 229 -8.10 -26.63 -8.45
C THR A 229 -7.98 -27.20 -7.05
N THR A 230 -8.64 -26.57 -6.09
CA THR A 230 -8.71 -27.00 -4.70
C THR A 230 -10.15 -27.01 -4.22
N SER A 231 -10.48 -27.90 -3.30
CA SER A 231 -11.75 -27.92 -2.59
C SER A 231 -11.54 -28.41 -1.17
N GLY A 232 -12.46 -28.02 -0.27
CA GLY A 232 -12.34 -28.39 1.14
C GLY A 232 -13.64 -28.14 1.89
N THR A 233 -13.77 -28.74 3.07
CA THR A 233 -14.89 -28.50 3.99
C THR A 233 -14.34 -28.11 5.34
N VAL A 234 -14.87 -27.03 5.92
CA VAL A 234 -14.54 -26.54 7.26
C VAL A 234 -15.76 -26.74 8.14
N VAL A 235 -15.57 -27.39 9.29
CA VAL A 235 -16.60 -27.59 10.31
C VAL A 235 -16.17 -26.88 11.59
N HIS A 236 -16.99 -25.95 12.10
CA HIS A 236 -16.72 -25.23 13.33
C HIS A 236 -16.66 -26.20 14.52
N GLY A 237 -15.49 -26.30 15.17
CA GLY A 237 -15.23 -27.28 16.23
C GLY A 237 -14.67 -28.63 15.76
N GLY A 238 -14.49 -28.82 14.44
CA GLY A 238 -13.79 -29.97 13.86
C GLY A 238 -12.37 -29.62 13.40
N VAL A 239 -11.48 -30.61 13.40
CA VAL A 239 -10.15 -30.47 12.78
C VAL A 239 -10.32 -30.36 11.26
N VAL A 240 -9.76 -29.31 10.65
CA VAL A 240 -9.71 -29.18 9.19
C VAL A 240 -8.77 -30.24 8.64
N THR A 241 -9.32 -31.32 8.08
CA THR A 241 -8.55 -32.25 7.25
C THR A 241 -8.35 -31.60 5.89
N THR A 242 -7.22 -30.93 5.69
CA THR A 242 -6.78 -30.50 4.36
C THR A 242 -6.48 -31.74 3.51
N GLY A 243 -7.41 -32.09 2.64
CA GLY A 243 -7.19 -33.12 1.63
C GLY A 243 -6.17 -32.65 0.60
N GLY A 244 -4.95 -33.15 0.71
CA GLY A 244 -4.02 -33.33 -0.42
C GLY A 244 -3.07 -32.17 -0.72
N THR A 245 -1.80 -32.40 -0.43
CA THR A 245 -0.67 -31.82 -1.16
C THR A 245 -0.83 -32.12 -2.66
N ALA A 246 -1.07 -31.11 -3.48
CA ALA A 246 -1.05 -31.25 -4.94
C ALA A 246 0.25 -30.65 -5.50
N VAL A 247 1.28 -31.49 -5.62
CA VAL A 247 2.25 -31.36 -6.71
C VAL A 247 1.91 -32.46 -7.69
N VAL A 248 1.19 -32.15 -8.77
CA VAL A 248 1.08 -33.08 -9.91
C VAL A 248 1.03 -32.30 -11.21
N THR A 249 2.09 -32.46 -12.00
CA THR A 249 2.10 -32.36 -13.47
C THR A 249 1.17 -33.41 -14.06
N GLY A 250 0.21 -32.99 -14.88
CA GLY A 250 -0.61 -33.90 -15.68
C GLY A 250 -1.97 -34.21 -15.05
N THR A 251 -2.99 -34.10 -15.88
CA THR A 251 -4.41 -34.37 -15.62
C THR A 251 -4.66 -35.62 -14.78
N THR A 252 -5.16 -35.43 -13.55
CA THR A 252 -5.97 -36.45 -12.86
C THR A 252 -6.88 -35.77 -11.83
N THR A 253 -8.19 -35.93 -12.01
CA THR A 253 -9.19 -35.57 -10.99
C THR A 253 -9.21 -36.66 -9.92
N VAL A 254 -8.89 -36.31 -8.68
CA VAL A 254 -9.10 -37.20 -7.52
C VAL A 254 -10.12 -36.56 -6.60
N GLY A 255 -11.35 -37.05 -6.65
CA GLY A 255 -12.39 -36.76 -5.66
C GLY A 255 -12.26 -37.71 -4.48
N ALA A 256 -11.99 -37.19 -3.28
CA ALA A 256 -12.14 -37.94 -2.05
C ALA A 256 -13.61 -37.86 -1.58
N ALA A 257 -14.26 -39.03 -1.49
CA ALA A 257 -15.62 -39.17 -1.00
C ALA A 257 -15.67 -38.94 0.52
N VAL A 258 -16.48 -37.98 0.96
CA VAL A 258 -16.97 -37.92 2.34
C VAL A 258 -18.30 -38.67 2.38
N VAL A 259 -18.34 -39.77 3.13
CA VAL A 259 -19.55 -40.56 3.35
C VAL A 259 -20.50 -39.75 4.23
N VAL A 260 -21.61 -39.27 3.66
CA VAL A 260 -22.76 -38.73 4.38
C VAL A 260 -23.73 -39.89 4.63
N PRO A 261 -24.27 -40.09 5.85
CA PRO A 261 -25.29 -41.11 6.09
C PRO A 261 -26.54 -40.83 5.22
N PRO A 262 -27.20 -41.87 4.67
CA PRO A 262 -28.28 -41.69 3.71
C PRO A 262 -29.46 -40.91 4.32
N PRO A 263 -30.05 -39.95 3.60
CA PRO A 263 -31.25 -39.26 4.05
C PRO A 263 -32.42 -40.24 4.18
N VAL A 264 -33.20 -40.08 5.24
CA VAL A 264 -34.48 -40.79 5.44
C VAL A 264 -35.39 -40.45 4.27
N ILE A 265 -35.75 -41.46 3.47
CA ILE A 265 -36.69 -41.35 2.37
C ILE A 265 -38.10 -41.27 2.95
N VAL A 266 -38.72 -40.09 2.88
CA VAL A 266 -40.18 -39.96 3.02
C VAL A 266 -40.78 -40.22 1.63
N PRO A 267 -41.74 -41.15 1.48
CA PRO A 267 -42.36 -41.40 0.19
C PRO A 267 -43.12 -40.17 -0.30
N PRO A 268 -43.05 -39.83 -1.60
CA PRO A 268 -43.81 -38.72 -2.17
C PRO A 268 -45.32 -39.04 -2.14
N PRO A 269 -46.20 -38.05 -1.92
CA PRO A 269 -47.64 -38.23 -2.03
C PRO A 269 -48.04 -38.61 -3.47
N PRO A 270 -49.14 -39.37 -3.66
CA PRO A 270 -49.55 -39.88 -4.96
C PRO A 270 -49.80 -38.75 -5.97
N ALA A 271 -49.22 -38.91 -7.17
CA ALA A 271 -49.33 -37.95 -8.26
C ALA A 271 -50.76 -37.90 -8.81
N VAL A 272 -51.34 -36.70 -8.82
CA VAL A 272 -52.52 -36.37 -9.62
C VAL A 272 -52.07 -36.26 -11.08
N ILE A 273 -52.67 -37.08 -11.95
CA ILE A 273 -52.45 -37.00 -13.40
C ILE A 273 -53.17 -35.74 -13.90
N VAL A 274 -52.41 -34.69 -14.20
CA VAL A 274 -52.89 -33.55 -14.98
C VAL A 274 -52.55 -33.84 -16.44
N ALA A 275 -53.59 -33.90 -17.29
CA ALA A 275 -53.46 -34.09 -18.71
C ALA A 275 -52.60 -32.98 -19.36
N ALA A 276 -51.73 -33.36 -20.29
CA ALA A 276 -50.87 -32.46 -21.02
C ALA A 276 -51.70 -31.43 -21.83
N PRO A 277 -51.35 -30.13 -21.81
CA PRO A 277 -52.01 -29.14 -22.67
C PRO A 277 -51.66 -29.39 -24.14
N VAL A 278 -52.70 -29.37 -24.99
CA VAL A 278 -52.63 -29.43 -26.45
C VAL A 278 -51.75 -28.31 -27.00
N PRO A 279 -50.82 -28.57 -27.95
CA PRO A 279 -50.03 -27.51 -28.57
C PRO A 279 -50.93 -26.54 -29.34
N ALA A 280 -50.84 -25.25 -29.01
CA ALA A 280 -51.48 -24.19 -29.80
C ALA A 280 -50.82 -24.12 -31.19
N PRO A 281 -51.59 -23.82 -32.26
CA PRO A 281 -51.03 -23.69 -33.61
C PRO A 281 -50.03 -22.54 -33.68
N VAL A 282 -48.87 -22.83 -34.26
CA VAL A 282 -47.81 -21.86 -34.53
C VAL A 282 -48.30 -20.84 -35.56
N VAL A 283 -48.53 -19.60 -35.12
CA VAL A 283 -48.67 -18.46 -36.02
C VAL A 283 -47.27 -18.11 -36.50
N VAL A 284 -46.97 -18.42 -37.76
CA VAL A 284 -45.75 -17.95 -38.43
C VAL A 284 -45.94 -16.46 -38.70
N VAL A 285 -45.35 -15.62 -37.85
CA VAL A 285 -45.19 -14.20 -38.14
C VAL A 285 -44.06 -14.05 -39.15
N PRO A 286 -44.29 -13.46 -40.34
CA PRO A 286 -43.21 -13.22 -41.30
C PRO A 286 -42.16 -12.28 -40.69
N PRO A 287 -40.87 -12.45 -41.07
CA PRO A 287 -39.80 -11.62 -40.54
C PRO A 287 -40.06 -10.14 -40.86
N PRO A 288 -39.76 -9.22 -39.92
CA PRO A 288 -39.93 -7.80 -40.16
C PRO A 288 -39.13 -7.36 -41.38
N PRO A 289 -39.65 -6.44 -42.22
CA PRO A 289 -38.93 -5.92 -43.37
C PRO A 289 -37.57 -5.35 -42.92
N PRO A 290 -36.50 -5.53 -43.71
CA PRO A 290 -35.23 -4.90 -43.42
C PRO A 290 -35.42 -3.39 -43.26
N ALA A 291 -34.86 -2.86 -42.17
CA ALA A 291 -34.93 -1.44 -41.86
C ALA A 291 -34.44 -0.63 -43.08
N ALA A 292 -35.29 0.29 -43.56
CA ALA A 292 -34.90 1.22 -44.60
C ALA A 292 -33.67 1.99 -44.12
N VAL A 293 -32.57 1.85 -44.85
CA VAL A 293 -31.38 2.68 -44.66
C VAL A 293 -31.76 4.09 -45.07
N VAL A 294 -32.10 4.93 -44.08
CA VAL A 294 -32.12 6.37 -44.28
C VAL A 294 -30.67 6.81 -44.40
N VAL A 295 -30.22 6.99 -45.64
CA VAL A 295 -28.96 7.68 -45.91
C VAL A 295 -29.15 9.13 -45.47
N ALA A 296 -28.62 9.47 -44.30
CA ALA A 296 -28.50 10.86 -43.89
C ALA A 296 -27.65 11.61 -44.93
N PRO A 297 -28.08 12.80 -45.39
CA PRO A 297 -27.26 13.63 -46.26
C PRO A 297 -25.89 13.87 -45.63
N ALA A 298 -24.83 13.79 -46.43
CA ALA A 298 -23.47 14.05 -45.99
C ALA A 298 -23.41 15.42 -45.27
N PRO A 299 -22.74 15.51 -44.10
CA PRO A 299 -22.63 16.78 -43.40
C PRO A 299 -21.88 17.78 -44.28
N VAL A 300 -22.53 18.92 -44.55
CA VAL A 300 -21.88 20.08 -45.17
C VAL A 300 -20.80 20.55 -44.20
N VAL A 301 -19.54 20.43 -44.63
CA VAL A 301 -18.39 20.99 -43.91
C VAL A 301 -18.47 22.51 -44.05
N VAL A 302 -19.01 23.17 -43.02
CA VAL A 302 -18.87 24.62 -42.88
C VAL A 302 -17.44 24.88 -42.42
N PRO A 303 -16.63 25.66 -43.17
CA PRO A 303 -15.29 26.02 -42.69
C PRO A 303 -15.43 26.82 -41.39
N PRO A 304 -14.61 26.52 -40.37
CA PRO A 304 -14.66 27.26 -39.11
C PRO A 304 -14.35 28.75 -39.37
N PRO A 305 -15.01 29.67 -38.67
CA PRO A 305 -14.68 31.09 -38.77
C PRO A 305 -13.20 31.29 -38.40
N ALA A 306 -12.51 32.10 -39.20
CA ALA A 306 -11.10 32.42 -39.00
C ALA A 306 -10.90 32.89 -37.56
N ARG A 307 -10.10 32.14 -36.79
CA ARG A 307 -9.69 32.56 -35.45
C ARG A 307 -8.77 33.76 -35.61
N VAL A 308 -9.28 34.93 -35.25
CA VAL A 308 -8.43 36.08 -34.96
C VAL A 308 -7.60 35.70 -33.74
N VAL A 309 -6.31 35.47 -33.97
CA VAL A 309 -5.34 35.28 -32.88
C VAL A 309 -5.15 36.64 -32.23
N VAL A 310 -5.84 36.88 -31.13
CA VAL A 310 -5.45 37.94 -30.20
C VAL A 310 -4.22 37.41 -29.47
N VAL A 311 -3.05 37.86 -29.90
CA VAL A 311 -1.80 37.64 -29.16
C VAL A 311 -1.90 38.48 -27.89
N ALA A 312 -2.10 37.82 -26.75
CA ALA A 312 -1.97 38.48 -25.46
C ALA A 312 -0.53 39.02 -25.32
N PRO A 313 -0.32 40.26 -24.84
CA PRO A 313 1.01 40.77 -24.55
C PRO A 313 1.76 39.82 -23.62
N PRO A 314 3.09 39.65 -23.79
CA PRO A 314 3.88 38.79 -22.91
C PRO A 314 3.70 39.23 -21.45
N PRO A 315 3.55 38.29 -20.51
CA PRO A 315 3.43 38.63 -19.10
C PRO A 315 4.67 39.42 -18.67
N PRO A 316 4.51 40.47 -17.83
CA PRO A 316 5.64 41.23 -17.34
C PRO A 316 6.66 40.29 -16.68
N PRO A 317 7.97 40.55 -16.84
CA PRO A 317 8.99 39.68 -16.28
C PRO A 317 8.77 39.52 -14.78
N HIS A 318 8.77 38.25 -14.34
CA HIS A 318 8.68 37.92 -12.93
C HIS A 318 9.87 38.54 -12.20
N VAL A 319 9.61 39.57 -11.40
CA VAL A 319 10.58 40.04 -10.42
C VAL A 319 10.68 38.96 -9.36
N VAL A 320 11.75 38.15 -9.44
CA VAL A 320 12.09 37.20 -8.40
C VAL A 320 12.50 38.01 -7.18
N TYR A 321 11.58 38.12 -6.21
CA TYR A 321 11.93 38.63 -4.90
C TYR A 321 12.77 37.55 -4.20
N VAL A 322 14.10 37.66 -4.33
CA VAL A 322 15.02 36.84 -3.54
C VAL A 322 14.94 37.37 -2.11
N ALA A 323 14.22 36.65 -1.25
CA ALA A 323 14.27 36.92 0.18
C ALA A 323 15.74 36.90 0.64
N PRO A 324 16.22 37.91 1.39
CA PRO A 324 17.57 37.91 1.91
C PRO A 324 17.86 36.60 2.62
N MET A 325 18.96 35.95 2.24
CA MET A 325 19.40 34.71 2.86
C MET A 325 19.38 34.87 4.40
N PRO A 326 18.63 34.03 5.14
CA PRO A 326 18.66 34.07 6.58
C PRO A 326 20.12 33.93 7.03
N ARG A 327 20.60 34.90 7.82
CA ARG A 327 21.96 34.81 8.36
C ARG A 327 22.05 33.52 9.18
N PRO A 328 23.11 32.71 9.02
CA PRO A 328 23.29 31.51 9.82
C PRO A 328 23.29 31.92 11.28
N ALA A 329 22.43 31.30 12.10
CA ALA A 329 22.45 31.52 13.53
C ALA A 329 23.80 31.02 14.08
N VAL A 330 24.59 31.92 14.65
CA VAL A 330 25.91 31.60 15.20
C VAL A 330 25.76 31.42 16.70
N TRP A 331 26.19 30.26 17.19
CA TRP A 331 26.29 30.04 18.63
C TRP A 331 27.46 30.84 19.18
N ILE A 332 27.16 31.81 20.04
CA ILE A 332 28.17 32.58 20.75
C ILE A 332 28.31 31.99 22.15
N PRO A 333 29.49 31.43 22.50
CA PRO A 333 29.78 31.03 23.87
C PRO A 333 29.62 32.21 24.84
N GLY A 334 29.35 31.91 26.11
CA GLY A 334 29.20 32.95 27.13
C GLY A 334 30.43 33.85 27.17
N HIS A 335 30.20 35.17 27.19
CA HIS A 335 31.27 36.15 27.12
C HIS A 335 30.97 37.38 27.98
N TRP A 336 32.01 38.14 28.30
CA TRP A 336 31.90 39.39 29.02
C TRP A 336 31.78 40.56 28.05
N VAL A 337 30.84 41.46 28.29
CA VAL A 337 30.79 42.79 27.67
C VAL A 337 30.94 43.81 28.78
N GLY A 338 32.12 44.43 28.85
CA GLY A 338 32.50 45.27 29.99
C GLY A 338 32.51 44.46 31.29
N ARG A 339 31.68 44.85 32.27
CA ARG A 339 31.53 44.18 33.58
C ARG A 339 30.26 43.32 33.68
N VAL A 340 29.63 42.99 32.56
CA VAL A 340 28.41 42.16 32.52
C VAL A 340 28.69 40.85 31.80
N TRP A 341 28.36 39.74 32.44
CA TRP A 341 28.43 38.41 31.85
C TRP A 341 27.19 38.17 31.01
N ILE A 342 27.40 37.82 29.74
CA ILE A 342 26.34 37.41 28.83
C ILE A 342 26.41 35.88 28.70
N PRO A 343 25.37 35.14 29.12
CA PRO A 343 25.29 33.69 28.89
C PRO A 343 25.36 33.35 27.40
N ALA A 344 25.72 32.11 27.10
CA ALA A 344 25.80 31.66 25.71
C ALA A 344 24.44 31.81 25.02
N HIS A 345 24.45 32.36 23.81
CA HIS A 345 23.24 32.70 23.06
C HIS A 345 23.45 32.54 21.56
N TRP A 346 22.34 32.49 20.84
CA TRP A 346 22.31 32.50 19.39
C TRP A 346 22.21 33.94 18.88
N ALA A 347 23.02 34.29 17.89
CA ALA A 347 22.99 35.57 17.18
C ALA A 347 22.72 35.36 15.68
#